data_AF-A0A958T2M4-F1
#
_entry.id   AF-A0A958T2M4-F1
#
_cell.length_a   1.000
_cell.length_b   1.000
_cell.length_c   1.000
_cell.angle_alpha   90.00
_cell.angle_beta   90.00
_cell.angle_gamma   90.00
#
_symmetry.space_group_name_H-M   'P 1'
#
loop_
_entity.id
_entity.type
_entity.pdbx_description
1 polymer ?
#
loop_
_entity_poly.entity_id
_entity_poly.type
_entity_poly.pdbx_seq_one_letter_code
_entity_poly.pdbx_strand_id
1 'polypeptide(L)'
;MKLVILDYGAGNVKSVQFACKRLGFDAVISNNAEVLKRADKVIFPGVGEASSAMKKLKGKQLDHVIKNLEQPVLGICLGMQLMCRYTEEGTTQGLGIFDVSVKKFAPTVKVPHIGWNTISGLKTSLFKGV
;
A
#
# COMPACT_ATOMS: atom_id res chain seq x y z
N MET A 1 12.80 -13.23 -9.96
CA MET A 1 12.41 -12.24 -8.94
C MET A 1 11.14 -12.70 -8.26
N LYS A 2 11.16 -12.88 -6.93
CA LYS A 2 10.01 -13.27 -6.12
C LYS A 2 9.25 -12.02 -5.68
N LEU A 3 8.15 -11.73 -6.38
CA LEU A 3 7.25 -10.62 -6.08
C LEU A 3 6.08 -11.13 -5.24
N VAL A 4 5.81 -10.50 -4.09
CA VAL A 4 4.69 -10.86 -3.22
C VAL A 4 3.71 -9.70 -3.11
N ILE A 5 2.42 -9.97 -3.31
CA ILE A 5 1.32 -9.05 -3.05
C ILE A 5 0.74 -9.40 -1.70
N LEU A 6 0.77 -8.45 -0.78
CA LEU A 6 0.25 -8.64 0.58
C LEU A 6 -1.26 -8.85 0.55
N ASP A 7 -1.73 -9.95 1.15
CA ASP A 7 -3.16 -10.22 1.36
C ASP A 7 -3.56 -10.04 2.82
N TYR A 8 -4.24 -8.95 3.13
CA TYR A 8 -4.84 -8.75 4.44
C TYR A 8 -6.37 -8.70 4.37
N GLY A 9 -6.97 -9.21 3.28
CA GLY A 9 -8.41 -9.21 3.09
C GLY A 9 -8.98 -7.83 2.71
N ALA A 10 -8.14 -6.95 2.17
CA ALA A 10 -8.55 -5.72 1.49
C ALA A 10 -7.53 -5.40 0.38
N GLY A 11 -7.95 -4.58 -0.58
CA GLY A 11 -7.17 -4.22 -1.76
C GLY A 11 -7.64 -4.92 -3.03
N ASN A 12 -7.34 -4.33 -4.19
CA ASN A 12 -7.61 -4.90 -5.49
C ASN A 12 -6.46 -5.85 -5.92
N VAL A 13 -6.20 -6.88 -5.11
CA VAL A 13 -5.03 -7.77 -5.25
C VAL A 13 -4.97 -8.48 -6.61
N LYS A 14 -6.13 -8.81 -7.19
CA LYS A 14 -6.20 -9.48 -8.49
C LYS A 14 -5.81 -8.56 -9.65
N SER A 15 -6.26 -7.31 -9.66
CA SER A 15 -5.85 -6.37 -10.72
C SER A 15 -4.35 -6.09 -10.65
N VAL A 16 -3.79 -5.96 -9.45
CA VAL A 16 -2.34 -5.83 -9.24
C VAL A 16 -1.60 -7.08 -9.74
N GLN A 17 -2.11 -8.28 -9.41
CA GLN A 17 -1.54 -9.54 -9.89
C GLN A 17 -1.57 -9.64 -11.42
N PHE A 18 -2.66 -9.23 -12.07
CA PHE A 18 -2.76 -9.21 -13.53
C PHE A 18 -1.79 -8.20 -14.17
N ALA A 19 -1.62 -7.03 -13.57
CA ALA A 19 -0.63 -6.05 -14.03
C ALA A 19 0.80 -6.61 -13.95
N CYS A 20 1.14 -7.27 -12.84
CA CYS A 20 2.44 -7.95 -12.69
C CYS A 20 2.63 -9.05 -13.74
N LYS A 21 1.59 -9.88 -13.97
CA LYS A 21 1.63 -10.94 -14.97
C LYS A 21 1.84 -10.40 -16.38
N ARG A 22 1.20 -9.28 -16.74
CA ARG A 22 1.39 -8.63 -18.05
C ARG A 22 2.81 -8.10 -18.24
N LEU A 23 3.52 -7.78 -17.15
CA LEU A 23 4.93 -7.42 -17.15
C LEU A 23 5.88 -8.63 -17.10
N GLY A 24 5.35 -9.86 -17.15
CA GLY A 24 6.14 -11.09 -17.11
C GLY A 24 6.49 -11.58 -15.71
N PHE A 25 5.84 -11.07 -14.65
CA PHE A 25 6.07 -11.50 -13.27
C PHE A 25 4.89 -12.28 -12.70
N ASP A 26 5.14 -13.50 -12.24
CA ASP A 26 4.18 -14.30 -11.48
C ASP A 26 4.19 -13.90 -9.99
N ALA A 27 3.42 -12.86 -9.66
CA ALA A 27 3.31 -12.37 -8.30
C ALA A 27 2.49 -13.33 -7.41
N VAL A 28 3.05 -13.69 -6.25
CA VAL A 28 2.41 -14.54 -5.24
C VAL A 28 1.55 -13.67 -4.33
N ILE A 29 0.28 -14.02 -4.14
CA ILE A 29 -0.59 -13.37 -3.15
C ILE A 29 -0.41 -14.12 -1.83
N SER A 30 -0.04 -13.42 -0.74
CA SER A 30 0.17 -14.08 0.55
C SER A 30 -0.01 -13.15 1.74
N ASN A 31 -0.45 -13.75 2.84
CA ASN A 31 -0.48 -13.17 4.17
C ASN A 31 0.51 -13.86 5.14
N ASN A 32 1.35 -14.76 4.62
CA ASN A 32 2.30 -15.50 5.44
C ASN A 32 3.57 -14.66 5.66
N ALA A 33 3.93 -14.45 6.92
CA ALA A 33 5.07 -13.63 7.31
C ALA A 33 6.40 -14.10 6.68
N GLU A 34 6.64 -15.41 6.64
CA GLU A 34 7.87 -15.98 6.08
C GLU A 34 7.92 -15.84 4.55
N VAL A 35 6.77 -15.95 3.87
CA VAL A 35 6.69 -15.70 2.44
C VAL A 35 7.02 -14.23 2.13
N LEU A 36 6.50 -13.30 2.93
CA LEU A 36 6.72 -11.86 2.80
C LEU A 36 8.18 -11.46 3.05
N LYS A 37 8.79 -11.96 4.14
CA LYS A 37 10.20 -11.69 4.48
C LYS A 37 11.18 -12.22 3.43
N ARG A 38 10.86 -13.38 2.83
CA ARG A 38 11.68 -14.01 1.78
C ARG A 38 11.37 -13.49 0.36
N ALA A 39 10.63 -12.39 0.22
CA ALA A 39 10.32 -11.81 -1.08
C ALA A 39 11.46 -10.89 -1.53
N ASP A 40 11.71 -10.79 -2.84
CA ASP A 40 12.63 -9.79 -3.38
C ASP A 40 12.00 -8.39 -3.34
N LYS A 41 10.67 -8.33 -3.49
CA LYS A 41 9.86 -7.10 -3.45
C LYS A 41 8.46 -7.42 -2.94
N VAL A 42 7.85 -6.46 -2.24
CA VAL A 42 6.47 -6.58 -1.72
C VAL A 42 5.60 -5.44 -2.26
N ILE A 43 4.37 -5.75 -2.67
CA ILE A 43 3.34 -4.77 -2.99
C ILE A 43 2.30 -4.81 -1.87
N PHE A 44 2.01 -3.66 -1.29
CA PHE A 44 1.00 -3.45 -0.27
C PHE A 44 -0.16 -2.63 -0.85
N PRO A 45 -1.11 -3.28 -1.55
CA PRO A 45 -2.28 -2.58 -2.08
C PRO A 45 -3.30 -2.33 -0.97
N GLY A 46 -4.20 -1.35 -1.14
CA GLY A 46 -5.34 -1.21 -0.22
C GLY A 46 -6.51 -0.46 -0.83
N VAL A 47 -7.73 -0.83 -0.41
CA VAL A 47 -8.98 -0.11 -0.70
C VAL A 47 -9.87 -0.11 0.54
N GLY A 48 -10.81 0.84 0.61
CA GLY A 48 -11.75 0.98 1.71
C GLY A 48 -11.27 2.00 2.74
N GLU A 49 -11.73 1.83 3.99
CA GLU A 49 -11.52 2.79 5.08
C GLU A 49 -10.36 2.34 5.99
N ALA A 50 -9.58 3.32 6.46
CA ALA A 50 -8.33 3.09 7.16
C ALA A 50 -8.46 2.31 8.48
N SER A 51 -9.42 2.63 9.35
CA SER A 51 -9.57 1.95 10.65
C SER A 51 -9.92 0.48 10.47
N SER A 52 -10.77 0.17 9.50
CA SER A 52 -11.17 -1.19 9.13
C SER A 52 -10.00 -1.98 8.55
N ALA A 53 -9.18 -1.35 7.70
CA ALA A 53 -7.98 -1.96 7.14
C ALA A 53 -6.91 -2.23 8.22
N MET A 54 -6.67 -1.28 9.13
CA MET A 54 -5.74 -1.46 10.25
C MET A 54 -6.20 -2.57 11.21
N LYS A 55 -7.51 -2.68 11.49
CA LYS A 55 -8.06 -3.80 12.27
C LYS A 55 -7.75 -5.16 11.62
N LYS A 56 -7.92 -5.28 10.30
CA LYS A 56 -7.59 -6.51 9.55
C LYS A 56 -6.09 -6.83 9.60
N LEU A 57 -5.23 -5.82 9.46
CA LEU A 57 -3.77 -6.00 9.55
C LEU A 57 -3.36 -6.52 10.92
N LYS A 58 -3.82 -5.86 11.99
CA LYS A 58 -3.54 -6.26 13.38
C LYS A 58 -4.10 -7.65 13.70
N GLY A 59 -5.32 -7.96 13.24
CA GLY A 59 -5.93 -9.29 13.43
C GLY A 59 -5.14 -10.42 12.76
N LYS A 60 -4.34 -10.12 11.73
CA LYS A 60 -3.43 -11.05 11.06
C LYS A 60 -1.96 -10.88 11.50
N GLN A 61 -1.67 -10.02 12.48
CA GLN A 61 -0.31 -9.65 12.92
C GLN A 61 0.59 -9.11 11.81
N LEU A 62 0.00 -8.62 10.72
CA LEU A 62 0.73 -8.13 9.55
C LEU A 62 1.30 -6.73 9.77
N ASP A 63 0.76 -5.96 10.71
CA ASP A 63 1.27 -4.64 11.06
C ASP A 63 2.71 -4.72 11.58
N HIS A 64 3.04 -5.72 12.40
CA HIS A 64 4.41 -5.96 12.84
C HIS A 64 5.29 -6.48 11.70
N VAL A 65 4.77 -7.37 10.84
CA VAL A 65 5.53 -7.91 9.71
C VAL A 65 5.95 -6.80 8.75
N ILE A 66 5.01 -5.95 8.32
CA ILE A 66 5.26 -4.91 7.32
C ILE A 66 6.32 -3.91 7.79
N LYS A 67 6.28 -3.50 9.06
CA LYS A 67 7.25 -2.55 9.64
C LYS A 67 8.68 -3.09 9.67
N ASN A 68 8.85 -4.41 9.66
CA ASN A 68 10.15 -5.08 9.73
C ASN A 68 10.59 -5.68 8.38
N LEU A 69 9.92 -5.34 7.28
CA LEU A 69 10.38 -5.74 5.94
C LEU A 69 11.56 -4.86 5.53
N GLU A 70 12.64 -5.48 5.06
CA GLU A 70 13.87 -4.79 4.65
C GLU A 70 13.97 -4.62 3.13
N GLN A 71 13.32 -5.51 2.37
CA GLN A 71 13.21 -5.41 0.92
C GLN A 71 12.28 -4.26 0.50
N PRO A 72 12.38 -3.75 -0.74
CA PRO A 72 11.49 -2.69 -1.22
C PRO A 72 10.01 -3.04 -1.12
N VAL A 73 9.24 -2.13 -0.52
CA VAL A 73 7.77 -2.22 -0.36
C VAL A 73 7.11 -1.08 -1.14
N LEU A 74 6.14 -1.42 -2.01
CA LEU A 74 5.31 -0.45 -2.72
C LEU A 74 3.90 -0.41 -2.13
N GLY A 75 3.58 0.65 -1.40
CA GLY A 75 2.21 0.95 -0.97
C GLY A 75 1.37 1.53 -2.10
N ILE A 76 0.15 1.04 -2.33
CA ILE A 76 -0.77 1.56 -3.36
C ILE A 76 -2.08 2.03 -2.72
N CYS A 77 -2.47 3.28 -3.01
CA CYS A 77 -3.69 3.92 -2.51
C CYS A 77 -3.76 3.86 -0.97
N LEU A 78 -4.74 3.16 -0.40
CA LEU A 78 -4.84 3.02 1.06
C LEU A 78 -3.60 2.36 1.66
N GLY A 79 -2.96 1.41 0.96
CA GLY A 79 -1.73 0.79 1.45
C GLY A 79 -0.61 1.80 1.68
N MET A 80 -0.47 2.80 0.80
CA MET A 80 0.46 3.92 0.98
C MET A 80 0.07 4.78 2.20
N GLN A 81 -1.21 5.10 2.35
CA GLN A 81 -1.71 5.91 3.47
C GLN A 81 -1.49 5.23 4.83
N LEU A 82 -1.66 3.92 4.90
CA LEU A 82 -1.45 3.15 6.13
C LEU A 82 0.02 3.07 6.55
N MET A 83 0.98 3.32 5.65
CA MET A 83 2.40 3.40 6.01
C MET A 83 2.74 4.69 6.78
N CYS A 84 1.88 5.71 6.72
CA CYS A 84 2.03 6.95 7.48
C CYS A 84 1.75 6.75 8.98
N ARG A 85 2.10 7.74 9.81
CA ARG A 85 1.85 7.70 11.26
C ARG A 85 0.37 7.76 11.61
N TYR A 86 -0.39 8.60 10.91
CA TYR A 86 -1.79 8.86 11.23
C TYR A 86 -2.60 9.23 10.00
N THR A 87 -3.89 8.92 10.01
CA THR A 87 -4.86 9.42 9.03
C THR A 87 -6.10 9.96 9.75
N GLU A 88 -6.60 11.11 9.28
CA GLU A 88 -7.85 11.69 9.76
C GLU A 88 -9.06 10.78 9.50
N GLU A 89 -8.99 9.91 8.49
CA GLU A 89 -10.05 8.94 8.21
C GLU A 89 -10.15 7.92 9.37
N GLY A 90 -11.29 7.96 10.08
CA GLY A 90 -11.55 7.08 11.22
C GLY A 90 -10.65 7.35 12.43
N THR A 91 -9.94 8.49 12.48
CA THR A 91 -8.98 8.83 13.55
C THR A 91 -7.96 7.70 13.76
N THR A 92 -7.35 7.24 12.67
CA THR A 92 -6.62 5.96 12.64
C THR A 92 -5.12 6.16 12.77
N GLN A 93 -4.50 5.46 13.73
CA GLN A 93 -3.05 5.29 13.77
C GLN A 93 -2.61 4.29 12.69
N GLY A 94 -1.70 4.71 11.81
CA GLY A 94 -1.12 3.87 10.78
C GLY A 94 0.05 3.04 11.32
N LEU A 95 0.90 2.57 10.40
CA LEU A 95 2.09 1.78 10.71
C LEU A 95 3.25 2.63 11.23
N GLY A 96 3.24 3.94 10.95
CA GLY A 96 4.29 4.85 11.41
C GLY A 96 5.66 4.62 10.77
N ILE A 97 5.69 4.09 9.54
CA ILE A 97 6.92 3.96 8.73
C ILE A 97 7.37 5.35 8.26
N PHE A 98 6.40 6.17 7.85
CA PHE A 98 6.63 7.58 7.52
C PHE A 98 6.02 8.47 8.61
N ASP A 99 6.82 9.36 9.18
CA ASP A 99 6.36 10.34 10.17
C ASP A 99 5.62 11.52 9.52
N VAL A 100 4.49 11.20 8.90
CA VAL A 100 3.58 12.16 8.28
C VAL A 100 2.13 11.75 8.54
N SER A 101 1.21 12.70 8.40
CA SER A 101 -0.23 12.47 8.55
C SER A 101 -0.97 12.61 7.23
N VAL A 102 -1.91 11.71 6.98
CA VAL A 102 -2.84 11.76 5.85
C VAL A 102 -4.05 12.57 6.28
N LYS A 103 -4.38 13.60 5.49
CA LYS A 103 -5.47 14.53 5.78
C LYS A 103 -6.55 14.47 4.73
N LYS A 104 -7.78 14.80 5.12
CA LYS A 104 -8.88 15.03 4.19
C LYS A 104 -8.57 16.26 3.33
N PHE A 105 -8.89 16.19 2.05
CA PHE A 105 -8.84 17.37 1.19
C PHE A 105 -9.76 18.47 1.75
N ALA A 106 -9.31 19.72 1.66
CA ALA A 106 -10.15 20.86 1.97
C ALA A 106 -11.40 20.87 1.08
N PRO A 107 -12.58 21.25 1.59
CA PRO A 107 -13.83 21.24 0.83
C PRO A 107 -13.93 22.39 -0.19
N THR A 108 -12.81 22.93 -0.65
CA THR A 108 -12.73 23.98 -1.68
C THR A 108 -12.88 23.43 -3.10
N VAL A 109 -12.79 22.10 -3.25
CA VAL A 109 -12.98 21.36 -4.51
C VAL A 109 -13.86 20.13 -4.25
N LYS A 110 -14.29 19.44 -5.32
CA LYS A 110 -15.04 18.18 -5.19
C LYS A 110 -14.18 17.11 -4.51
N VAL A 111 -14.69 16.55 -3.42
CA VAL A 111 -14.05 15.47 -2.65
C VAL A 111 -14.95 14.22 -2.70
N PRO A 112 -14.41 13.01 -2.96
CA PRO A 112 -13.00 12.71 -3.18
C PRO A 112 -12.50 13.13 -4.58
N HIS A 113 -11.18 13.22 -4.73
CA HIS A 113 -10.56 13.40 -6.04
C HIS A 113 -10.73 12.12 -6.88
N ILE A 114 -11.62 12.17 -7.88
CA ILE A 114 -11.90 11.08 -8.81
C ILE A 114 -11.65 11.59 -10.22
N GLY A 115 -10.72 10.97 -10.93
CA GLY A 115 -10.40 11.32 -12.31
C GLY A 115 -8.94 11.05 -12.65
N TRP A 116 -8.51 11.63 -13.76
CA TRP A 116 -7.14 11.61 -14.22
C TRP A 116 -6.46 12.92 -13.82
N ASN A 117 -5.25 12.81 -13.28
CA ASN A 117 -4.46 13.97 -12.89
C ASN A 117 -2.99 13.72 -13.26
N THR A 118 -2.21 14.78 -13.31
CA THR A 118 -0.79 14.73 -13.68
C THR A 118 0.07 14.95 -12.45
N ILE A 119 1.23 14.31 -12.44
CA ILE A 119 2.27 14.49 -11.43
C ILE A 119 3.47 15.16 -12.10
N SER A 120 4.17 16.02 -11.39
CA SER A 120 5.33 16.75 -11.89
C SER A 120 6.42 16.81 -10.83
N GLY A 121 7.64 17.20 -11.22
CA GLY A 121 8.77 17.29 -10.28
C GLY A 121 9.24 15.94 -9.72
N LEU A 122 9.14 14.87 -10.52
CA LEU A 122 9.52 13.52 -10.13
C LEU A 122 11.05 13.39 -10.05
N LYS A 123 11.56 12.85 -8.93
CA LYS A 123 13.01 12.85 -8.62
C LYS A 123 13.64 11.46 -8.50
N THR A 124 12.84 10.39 -8.52
CA THR A 124 13.32 9.04 -8.20
C THR A 124 13.28 8.14 -9.43
N SER A 125 14.10 7.09 -9.41
CA SER A 125 14.17 6.09 -10.48
C SER A 125 12.85 5.34 -10.71
N LEU A 126 11.91 5.39 -9.74
CA LEU A 126 10.58 4.78 -9.86
C LEU A 126 9.80 5.31 -11.07
N PHE A 127 10.02 6.59 -11.42
CA PHE A 127 9.30 7.26 -12.50
C PHE A 127 10.10 7.35 -13.80
N LYS A 128 11.22 6.62 -13.91
CA LYS A 128 12.03 6.63 -15.14
C LYS A 128 11.22 6.00 -16.29
N GLY A 129 11.01 6.75 -17.37
CA GLY A 129 10.26 6.30 -18.55
C GLY A 129 8.74 6.54 -18.46
N VAL A 130 8.29 7.27 -17.44
CA VAL A 130 6.97 7.92 -17.37
C VAL A 130 7.12 9.36 -17.85
#